data_AF-A0A1Q6FA97-F1
#
_entry.id   AF-A0A1Q6FA97-F1
#
_cell.length_a   1.000
_cell.length_b   1.000
_cell.length_c   1.000
_cell.angle_alpha   90.00
_cell.angle_beta   90.00
_cell.angle_gamma   90.00
#
_symmetry.space_group_name_H-M   'P 1'
#
loop_
_entity.id
_entity.type
_entity.pdbx_description
1 polymer ?
#
loop_
_entity_poly.entity_id
_entity_poly.type
_entity_poly.pdbx_seq_one_letter_code
_entity_poly.pdbx_strand_id
1 'polypeptide(L)'
;MRCIIETQSWIRPQNDPYRLENFQQAYDNIVSGESKIVRASDEFAASARSVRKEFSATAKTQLKLKATHYALKIFPKTEEEQRSLELDEQIKIAYTPFNYTSLPDEATQSLVFSKSRTQFCEEDEERRYSVTYEGGMIKDGPVEPVTIILPVLYAVWPVEKTFPVEMDFEILYEVFLPKYITLGENGLSAEAIQILEQEAIALALDEERHLPGGFPRGKVLCYDTHLKRYVPLENLKIRFTLGSNIEEVYTDKTGYYAINNKLIDNQATVSFVFQHEKWTIVKGSEEGGRIEEIKGIYGELRSGKDLNFNINSSSAPDPRYEIHRAVNFYHYGEHDFIISTFVNNRISIVALAVDPGGWQGRFNYWPTSVGRMPFIQVGNCNRNNHPRLIGTTLHELGHYCQFHLRGGTFSAYDGTWNILLESYASYAGWHMGEAYYLNQGWKKTSLNSDITGQARQEWDYQNTTNNYYTPLFVDLVDDYNQGVGYPSRCYDQIKMPQFVVNLFGAYRTWNDFESALRKYTGSYFTENQINEFLFYERSWLQRNGYI
;
A
#
# COMPACT_ATOMS: atom_id res chain seq x y z
N MET A 1 -21.75 22.85 -6.04
CA MET A 1 -22.65 21.73 -5.68
C MET A 1 -21.98 21.05 -4.49
N ARG A 2 -22.51 21.19 -3.27
CA ARG A 2 -21.90 20.62 -2.06
C ARG A 2 -22.06 19.09 -2.15
N CYS A 3 -20.95 18.37 -2.25
CA CYS A 3 -20.94 16.92 -2.18
C CYS A 3 -21.43 16.53 -0.79
N ILE A 4 -22.58 15.87 -0.73
CA ILE A 4 -23.06 15.21 0.48
C ILE A 4 -22.15 14.01 0.64
N ILE A 5 -21.23 14.05 1.61
CA ILE A 5 -20.49 12.87 2.05
C ILE A 5 -21.52 11.97 2.72
N GLU A 6 -22.03 10.97 1.99
CA GLU A 6 -22.77 9.88 2.60
C GLU A 6 -21.79 9.08 3.47
N THR A 7 -21.85 9.28 4.78
CA THR A 7 -21.10 8.50 5.77
C THR A 7 -21.63 7.06 5.78
N GLN A 8 -21.05 6.21 4.93
CA GLN A 8 -21.27 4.77 4.99
C GLN A 8 -20.51 4.24 6.21
N SER A 9 -21.18 3.90 7.32
CA SER A 9 -20.46 3.28 8.43
C SER A 9 -20.03 1.86 8.03
N TRP A 10 -18.74 1.68 7.81
CA TRP A 10 -18.15 0.41 7.38
C TRP A 10 -17.58 -0.42 8.53
N ILE A 11 -18.03 -0.12 9.76
CA ILE A 11 -17.62 -0.77 11.00
C ILE A 11 -18.84 -1.05 11.87
N ARG A 12 -18.72 -2.02 12.76
CA ARG A 12 -19.68 -2.25 13.84
C ARG A 12 -18.93 -2.47 15.17
N PRO A 13 -19.51 -2.10 16.32
CA PRO A 13 -18.91 -2.41 17.61
C PRO A 13 -18.65 -3.91 17.77
N GLN A 14 -17.49 -4.26 18.30
CA GLN A 14 -17.09 -5.62 18.69
C GLN A 14 -16.14 -5.45 19.88
N ASN A 15 -16.54 -5.86 21.10
CA ASN A 15 -15.65 -5.76 22.26
C ASN A 15 -14.30 -6.43 21.95
N ASP A 16 -13.19 -5.80 22.36
CA ASP A 16 -11.86 -6.40 22.18
C ASP A 16 -11.69 -7.59 23.13
N PRO A 17 -11.54 -8.83 22.62
CA PRO A 17 -11.32 -10.00 23.46
C PRO A 17 -10.05 -9.96 24.31
N TYR A 18 -9.04 -9.22 23.85
CA TYR A 18 -7.69 -9.27 24.38
C TYR A 18 -7.42 -8.24 25.48
N ARG A 19 -8.47 -7.59 25.99
CA ARG A 19 -8.39 -6.82 27.24
C ARG A 19 -7.93 -7.71 28.39
N LEU A 20 -7.02 -7.18 29.23
CA LEU A 20 -6.55 -7.89 30.41
C LEU A 20 -7.72 -8.30 31.34
N GLU A 21 -8.74 -7.45 31.45
CA GLU A 21 -9.95 -7.71 32.25
C GLU A 21 -10.71 -8.96 31.78
N ASN A 22 -10.86 -9.15 30.48
CA ASN A 22 -11.54 -10.34 29.92
C ASN A 22 -10.75 -11.61 30.21
N PHE A 23 -9.41 -11.54 30.09
CA PHE A 23 -8.53 -12.65 30.43
C PHE A 23 -8.53 -12.97 31.93
N GLN A 24 -8.57 -11.96 32.79
CA GLN A 24 -8.67 -12.16 34.24
C GLN A 24 -10.01 -12.79 34.62
N GLN A 25 -11.12 -12.32 34.03
CA GLN A 25 -12.44 -12.92 34.24
C GLN A 25 -12.51 -14.36 33.70
N ALA A 26 -11.89 -14.64 32.54
CA ALA A 26 -11.79 -15.98 31.99
C ALA A 26 -11.01 -16.92 32.94
N TYR A 27 -9.88 -16.46 33.47
CA TYR A 27 -9.10 -17.19 34.47
C TYR A 27 -9.95 -17.52 35.70
N ASP A 28 -10.66 -16.52 36.23
CA ASP A 28 -11.50 -16.68 37.43
C ASP A 28 -12.65 -17.67 37.18
N ASN A 29 -13.31 -17.60 36.01
CA ASN A 29 -14.35 -18.55 35.61
C ASN A 29 -13.83 -19.99 35.50
N ILE A 30 -12.60 -20.18 34.99
CA ILE A 30 -11.99 -21.52 34.88
C ILE A 30 -11.68 -22.09 36.27
N VAL A 31 -11.11 -21.26 37.16
CA VAL A 31 -10.78 -21.65 38.54
C VAL A 31 -12.05 -21.94 39.36
N SER A 32 -13.05 -21.06 39.32
CA SER A 32 -14.34 -21.24 40.00
C SER A 32 -15.14 -22.42 39.42
N GLY A 33 -14.85 -22.80 38.17
CA GLY A 33 -15.58 -23.81 37.43
C GLY A 33 -16.87 -23.31 36.81
N GLU A 34 -17.01 -22.00 36.64
CA GLU A 34 -18.09 -21.32 35.95
C GLU A 34 -17.87 -21.21 34.45
N SER A 35 -16.66 -21.53 33.96
CA SER A 35 -16.35 -21.54 32.52
C SER A 35 -17.33 -22.39 31.73
N LYS A 36 -17.96 -21.75 30.74
CA LYS A 36 -18.94 -22.40 29.86
C LYS A 36 -18.25 -23.36 28.89
N ILE A 37 -17.04 -23.04 28.44
CA ILE A 37 -16.26 -23.87 27.50
C ILE A 37 -15.79 -25.18 28.17
N VAL A 38 -15.29 -25.09 29.40
CA VAL A 38 -14.86 -26.25 30.20
C VAL A 38 -16.03 -27.16 30.57
N ARG A 39 -17.25 -26.62 30.69
CA ARG A 39 -18.47 -27.39 30.97
C ARG A 39 -19.06 -28.10 29.74
N ALA A 40 -18.86 -27.58 28.53
CA ALA A 40 -19.57 -28.01 27.32
C ALA A 40 -18.85 -29.08 26.46
N SER A 41 -17.67 -29.58 26.86
CA SER A 41 -16.83 -30.41 25.99
C SER A 41 -16.59 -31.83 26.55
N ASP A 42 -17.35 -32.81 26.05
CA ASP A 42 -17.07 -34.24 26.27
C ASP A 42 -15.74 -34.68 25.60
N GLU A 43 -15.33 -34.04 24.50
CA GLU A 43 -14.05 -34.28 23.80
C GLU A 43 -12.82 -33.72 24.53
N PHE A 44 -12.99 -32.78 25.46
CA PHE A 44 -11.89 -32.19 26.25
C PHE A 44 -11.91 -32.62 27.72
N ALA A 45 -12.79 -33.53 28.15
CA ALA A 45 -13.01 -33.84 29.56
C ALA A 45 -11.76 -34.31 30.34
N ALA A 46 -10.74 -34.88 29.69
CA ALA A 46 -9.46 -35.21 30.32
C ALA A 46 -8.50 -34.01 30.39
N SER A 47 -8.34 -33.28 29.28
CA SER A 47 -7.51 -32.07 29.20
C SER A 47 -8.06 -30.95 30.08
N ALA A 48 -9.37 -30.73 30.09
CA ALA A 48 -10.05 -29.75 30.93
C ALA A 48 -9.89 -30.03 32.43
N ARG A 49 -9.85 -31.31 32.86
CA ARG A 49 -9.54 -31.69 34.25
C ARG A 49 -8.08 -31.43 34.60
N SER A 50 -7.15 -31.73 33.70
CA SER A 50 -5.72 -31.44 33.88
C SER A 50 -5.44 -29.94 33.94
N VAL A 51 -6.02 -29.20 33.01
CA VAL A 51 -5.92 -27.73 32.89
C VAL A 51 -6.55 -27.05 34.10
N ARG A 52 -7.74 -27.49 34.55
CA ARG A 52 -8.34 -26.94 35.78
C ARG A 52 -7.48 -27.21 37.02
N LYS A 53 -6.79 -28.35 37.09
CA LYS A 53 -5.84 -28.65 38.17
C LYS A 53 -4.60 -27.75 38.10
N GLU A 54 -4.13 -27.43 36.89
CA GLU A 54 -3.04 -26.48 36.64
C GLU A 54 -3.44 -25.07 37.10
N PHE A 55 -4.56 -24.54 36.62
CA PHE A 55 -5.13 -23.25 37.07
C PHE A 55 -5.39 -23.20 38.58
N SER A 56 -5.88 -24.30 39.18
CA SER A 56 -6.09 -24.38 40.63
C SER A 56 -4.77 -24.41 41.42
N ALA A 57 -3.69 -24.92 40.84
CA ALA A 57 -2.38 -24.93 41.47
C ALA A 57 -1.75 -23.53 41.46
N THR A 58 -1.90 -22.78 40.36
CA THR A 58 -1.48 -21.37 40.24
C THR A 58 -2.40 -20.38 40.98
N ALA A 59 -3.67 -20.73 41.21
CA ALA A 59 -4.56 -19.93 42.05
C ALA A 59 -4.08 -19.85 43.52
N LYS A 60 -3.43 -20.91 44.03
CA LYS A 60 -2.84 -20.92 45.38
C LYS A 60 -1.69 -19.91 45.55
N THR A 61 -1.09 -19.46 44.45
CA THR A 61 -0.04 -18.43 44.44
C THR A 61 -0.57 -17.02 44.15
N GLN A 62 -1.90 -16.82 44.10
CA GLN A 62 -2.53 -15.54 43.72
C GLN A 62 -1.98 -14.96 42.41
N LEU A 63 -1.88 -15.81 41.38
CA LEU A 63 -1.41 -15.36 40.08
C LEU A 63 -2.40 -14.34 39.49
N LYS A 64 -2.05 -13.05 39.53
CA LYS A 64 -2.75 -12.00 38.80
C LYS A 64 -2.11 -11.89 37.41
N LEU A 65 -2.90 -12.01 36.36
CA LEU A 65 -2.41 -11.80 35.01
C LEU A 65 -1.92 -10.35 34.89
N LYS A 66 -0.79 -10.15 34.20
CA LYS A 66 -0.21 -8.84 33.95
C LYS A 66 -0.39 -8.46 32.50
N ALA A 67 -0.55 -7.17 32.23
CA ALA A 67 -0.56 -6.65 30.87
C ALA A 67 0.74 -7.04 30.14
N THR A 68 0.58 -7.48 28.90
CA THR A 68 1.71 -7.69 27.99
C THR A 68 1.91 -6.47 27.09
N HIS A 69 0.80 -5.78 26.79
CA HIS A 69 0.75 -4.63 25.89
C HIS A 69 -0.26 -3.60 26.40
N TYR A 70 -0.22 -2.41 25.83
CA TYR A 70 -1.27 -1.40 25.89
C TYR A 70 -1.94 -1.28 24.53
N ALA A 71 -3.26 -1.05 24.52
CA ALA A 71 -3.95 -0.53 23.36
C ALA A 71 -3.86 1.00 23.40
N LEU A 72 -3.23 1.59 22.38
CA LEU A 72 -3.06 3.04 22.27
C LEU A 72 -3.91 3.62 21.15
N LYS A 73 -4.33 4.87 21.32
CA LYS A 73 -4.78 5.77 20.26
C LYS A 73 -3.70 6.84 20.10
N ILE A 74 -3.06 6.90 18.94
CA ILE A 74 -1.92 7.78 18.65
C ILE A 74 -2.34 8.83 17.61
N PHE A 75 -1.86 10.05 17.82
CA PHE A 75 -2.06 11.20 16.95
C PHE A 75 -0.68 11.63 16.39
N PRO A 76 -0.24 11.08 15.24
CA PRO A 76 1.10 11.35 14.71
C PRO A 76 1.22 12.77 14.18
N LYS A 77 2.12 13.60 14.71
CA LYS A 77 2.26 15.02 14.35
C LYS A 77 2.80 15.23 12.95
N THR A 78 3.50 14.26 12.40
CA THR A 78 4.03 14.34 11.03
C THR A 78 3.88 13.06 10.23
N GLU A 79 3.97 13.18 8.89
CA GLU A 79 4.03 12.02 8.02
C GLU A 79 5.27 11.16 8.32
N GLU A 80 6.39 11.76 8.73
CA GLU A 80 7.59 11.05 9.22
C GLU A 80 7.29 10.26 10.50
N GLU A 81 6.63 10.88 11.48
CA GLU A 81 6.26 10.20 12.73
C GLU A 81 5.33 9.03 12.44
N GLN A 82 4.27 9.25 11.64
CA GLN A 82 3.36 8.20 11.19
C GLN A 82 4.12 7.05 10.53
N ARG A 83 5.05 7.35 9.60
CA ARG A 83 5.87 6.34 8.93
C ARG A 83 6.75 5.57 9.90
N SER A 84 7.38 6.25 10.85
CA SER A 84 8.25 5.61 11.83
C SER A 84 7.50 4.61 12.70
N LEU A 85 6.28 4.95 13.13
CA LEU A 85 5.40 4.06 13.90
C LEU A 85 4.95 2.86 13.06
N GLU A 86 4.61 3.07 11.80
CA GLU A 86 4.16 1.99 10.91
C GLU A 86 5.28 1.03 10.46
N LEU A 87 6.54 1.46 10.55
CA LEU A 87 7.73 0.65 10.24
C LEU A 87 8.34 -0.03 11.47
N ASP A 88 7.86 0.28 12.68
CA ASP A 88 8.37 -0.30 13.91
C ASP A 88 7.88 -1.75 14.06
N GLU A 89 8.79 -2.70 13.87
CA GLU A 89 8.47 -4.14 13.90
C GLU A 89 7.99 -4.65 15.27
N GLN A 90 8.22 -3.90 16.35
CA GLN A 90 7.83 -4.29 17.71
C GLN A 90 6.39 -3.92 18.05
N ILE A 91 5.74 -3.09 17.23
CA ILE A 91 4.35 -2.67 17.45
C ILE A 91 3.47 -3.10 16.28
N LYS A 92 2.17 -3.21 16.52
CA LYS A 92 1.18 -3.47 15.46
C LYS A 92 0.22 -2.30 15.35
N ILE A 93 0.07 -1.77 14.14
CA ILE A 93 -0.78 -0.61 13.84
C ILE A 93 -2.05 -1.05 13.10
N ALA A 94 -3.21 -0.56 13.57
CA ALA A 94 -4.49 -0.61 12.90
C ALA A 94 -5.02 0.80 12.64
N TYR A 95 -5.88 0.92 11.62
CA TYR A 95 -6.59 2.16 11.26
C TYR A 95 -8.06 2.14 11.70
N THR A 96 -8.46 1.05 12.35
CA THR A 96 -9.78 0.83 12.95
C THR A 96 -9.57 0.58 14.44
N PRO A 97 -10.35 1.19 15.33
CA PRO A 97 -10.24 0.93 16.76
C PRO A 97 -10.51 -0.55 17.09
N PHE A 98 -9.79 -1.09 18.07
CA PHE A 98 -9.86 -2.52 18.41
C PHE A 98 -11.20 -2.98 19.00
N ASN A 99 -12.05 -2.07 19.48
CA ASN A 99 -13.41 -2.37 19.91
C ASN A 99 -14.44 -2.29 18.76
N TYR A 100 -13.99 -2.36 17.52
CA TYR A 100 -14.81 -2.41 16.33
C TYR A 100 -14.28 -3.47 15.37
N THR A 101 -15.19 -4.03 14.57
CA THR A 101 -14.83 -4.85 13.42
C THR A 101 -15.26 -4.14 12.14
N SER A 102 -14.41 -4.21 11.13
CA SER A 102 -14.72 -3.66 9.82
C SER A 102 -15.59 -4.61 8.99
N LEU A 103 -16.45 -4.03 8.17
CA LEU A 103 -17.33 -4.72 7.24
C LEU A 103 -16.73 -4.68 5.82
N PRO A 104 -16.98 -5.71 4.99
CA PRO A 104 -16.66 -5.68 3.56
C PRO A 104 -17.39 -4.56 2.82
N ASP A 105 -16.77 -4.01 1.78
CA ASP A 105 -17.33 -2.90 0.97
C ASP A 105 -18.69 -3.27 0.33
N GLU A 106 -18.97 -4.55 0.07
CA GLU A 106 -20.25 -5.02 -0.50
C GLU A 106 -21.39 -4.94 0.54
N ALA A 107 -21.09 -5.25 1.81
CA ALA A 107 -22.06 -5.17 2.90
C ALA A 107 -22.42 -3.70 3.19
N THR A 108 -21.46 -2.78 3.06
CA THR A 108 -21.69 -1.35 3.30
C THR A 108 -22.54 -0.70 2.21
N GLN A 109 -22.37 -1.12 0.95
CA GLN A 109 -23.22 -0.66 -0.15
C GLN A 109 -24.70 -1.04 0.05
N SER A 110 -24.97 -2.23 0.60
CA SER A 110 -26.35 -2.67 0.88
C SER A 110 -27.04 -1.86 1.99
N LEU A 111 -26.27 -1.40 2.99
CA LEU A 111 -26.76 -0.62 4.13
C LEU A 111 -27.22 0.78 3.73
N VAL A 112 -26.63 1.37 2.67
CA VAL A 112 -27.05 2.68 2.13
C VAL A 112 -28.48 2.66 1.61
N PHE A 113 -28.97 1.50 1.15
CA PHE A 113 -30.32 1.36 0.61
C PHE A 113 -31.38 1.03 1.68
N SER A 114 -30.99 0.66 2.90
CA SER A 114 -31.91 0.36 4.00
C SER A 114 -31.99 1.52 5.00
N LYS A 115 -33.04 2.34 4.93
CA LYS A 115 -33.34 3.35 5.94
C LYS A 115 -33.67 2.71 7.31
N SER A 116 -32.72 2.74 8.24
CA SER A 116 -32.98 2.95 9.68
C SER A 116 -31.67 3.36 10.38
N ARG A 117 -31.62 4.63 10.81
CA ARG A 117 -30.41 5.39 11.21
C ARG A 117 -30.05 5.22 12.69
N THR A 118 -29.90 4.00 13.22
CA THR A 118 -29.79 3.84 14.69
C THR A 118 -28.67 2.94 15.25
N GLN A 119 -27.68 2.50 14.47
CA GLN A 119 -26.60 1.68 15.07
C GLN A 119 -25.22 1.77 14.38
N PHE A 120 -24.98 2.83 13.63
CA PHE A 120 -23.95 2.89 12.61
C PHE A 120 -23.24 4.24 12.72
N CYS A 121 -22.05 4.26 13.33
CA CYS A 121 -21.35 5.49 13.75
C CYS A 121 -20.87 6.35 12.58
N GLU A 122 -21.11 7.67 12.69
CA GLU A 122 -20.49 8.76 11.92
C GLU A 122 -19.01 8.95 12.36
N GLU A 123 -18.17 7.90 12.22
CA GLU A 123 -16.80 7.84 12.80
C GLU A 123 -15.66 8.12 11.79
N ASP A 124 -15.96 8.43 10.52
CA ASP A 124 -14.93 8.79 9.53
C ASP A 124 -14.20 10.10 9.90
N GLU A 125 -14.85 11.00 10.66
CA GLU A 125 -14.23 12.22 11.18
C GLU A 125 -13.28 11.96 12.36
N GLU A 126 -13.56 11.00 13.25
CA GLU A 126 -12.68 10.68 14.40
C GLU A 126 -11.36 10.00 13.99
N ARG A 127 -11.28 9.48 12.76
CA ARG A 127 -10.08 8.78 12.24
C ARG A 127 -9.11 9.70 11.56
N ARG A 128 -9.45 10.97 11.43
CA ARG A 128 -8.68 11.98 10.72
C ARG A 128 -8.55 13.17 11.61
N TYR A 129 -7.36 13.72 11.68
CA TYR A 129 -7.18 14.96 12.41
C TYR A 129 -6.23 15.87 11.65
N SER A 130 -6.51 17.16 11.77
CA SER A 130 -5.78 18.20 11.08
C SER A 130 -4.55 18.56 11.87
N VAL A 131 -3.38 18.40 11.27
CA VAL A 131 -2.13 18.98 11.78
C VAL A 131 -1.79 20.19 10.95
N THR A 132 -1.63 21.33 11.61
CA THR A 132 -1.18 22.57 10.98
C THR A 132 0.30 22.75 11.27
N TYR A 133 1.11 22.77 10.21
CA TYR A 133 2.49 23.22 10.30
C TYR A 133 2.51 24.72 10.29
N GLU A 134 3.09 25.32 11.34
CA GLU A 134 3.41 26.74 11.38
C GLU A 134 4.26 27.09 10.15
N GLY A 135 3.83 28.12 9.44
CA GLY A 135 4.56 28.67 8.31
C GLY A 135 5.98 29.10 8.71
N GLY A 136 6.99 28.47 8.12
CA GLY A 136 8.38 28.83 8.37
C GLY A 136 8.80 30.11 7.64
N MET A 137 9.98 30.63 8.00
CA MET A 137 10.68 31.64 7.20
C MET A 137 11.63 30.96 6.23
N ILE A 138 11.44 31.16 4.92
CA ILE A 138 12.40 30.76 3.90
C ILE A 138 13.07 31.98 3.26
N LYS A 139 14.07 31.73 2.41
CA LYS A 139 14.83 32.77 1.69
C LYS A 139 13.95 33.71 0.87
N ASP A 140 12.79 33.23 0.43
CA ASP A 140 11.84 33.94 -0.43
C ASP A 140 10.67 34.61 0.36
N GLY A 141 10.67 34.52 1.69
CA GLY A 141 9.66 35.14 2.55
C GLY A 141 8.99 34.18 3.54
N PRO A 142 7.97 34.65 4.27
CA PRO A 142 7.14 33.79 5.10
C PRO A 142 6.37 32.80 4.22
N VAL A 143 6.33 31.53 4.66
CA VAL A 143 5.50 30.50 4.04
C VAL A 143 4.18 30.48 4.80
N GLU A 144 3.05 30.38 4.11
CA GLU A 144 1.75 30.24 4.77
C GLU A 144 1.67 28.90 5.51
N PRO A 145 1.01 28.83 6.68
CA PRO A 145 0.77 27.58 7.39
C PRO A 145 0.06 26.57 6.48
N VAL A 146 0.47 25.30 6.58
CA VAL A 146 -0.14 24.20 5.81
C VAL A 146 -0.82 23.25 6.77
N THR A 147 -2.12 23.05 6.57
CA THR A 147 -2.89 22.03 7.27
C THR A 147 -2.93 20.77 6.44
N ILE A 148 -2.44 19.66 7.00
CA ILE A 148 -2.60 18.32 6.43
C ILE A 148 -3.52 17.48 7.30
N ILE A 149 -4.14 16.47 6.69
CA ILE A 149 -4.99 15.51 7.39
C ILE A 149 -4.20 14.22 7.59
N LEU A 150 -3.94 13.85 8.84
CA LEU A 150 -3.26 12.61 9.20
C LEU A 150 -4.25 11.60 9.80
N PRO A 151 -4.01 10.29 9.63
CA PRO A 151 -4.85 9.28 10.24
C PRO A 151 -4.56 9.14 11.74
N VAL A 152 -5.59 8.85 12.51
CA VAL A 152 -5.43 8.33 13.87
C VAL A 152 -4.97 6.88 13.78
N LEU A 153 -3.92 6.53 14.53
CA LEU A 153 -3.38 5.17 14.57
C LEU A 153 -3.80 4.48 15.86
N TYR A 154 -4.23 3.23 15.76
CA TYR A 154 -4.44 2.35 16.91
C TYR A 154 -3.29 1.38 17.01
N ALA A 155 -2.58 1.37 18.15
CA ALA A 155 -1.36 0.61 18.30
C ALA A 155 -1.46 -0.42 19.43
N VAL A 156 -0.90 -1.60 19.18
CA VAL A 156 -0.60 -2.61 20.20
C VAL A 156 0.84 -2.39 20.65
N TRP A 157 1.02 -1.82 21.85
CA TRP A 157 2.30 -1.32 22.34
C TRP A 157 2.87 -2.16 23.48
N PRO A 158 4.06 -2.79 23.37
CA PRO A 158 4.62 -3.61 24.45
C PRO A 158 4.84 -2.81 25.73
N VAL A 159 4.49 -3.37 26.89
CA VAL A 159 4.63 -2.67 28.19
C VAL A 159 6.07 -2.30 28.54
N GLU A 160 7.03 -3.10 28.06
CA GLU A 160 8.47 -2.89 28.27
C GLU A 160 9.07 -1.84 27.31
N LYS A 161 8.33 -1.44 26.26
CA LYS A 161 8.80 -0.45 25.29
C LYS A 161 8.47 0.95 25.78
N THR A 162 9.49 1.78 25.94
CA THR A 162 9.32 3.19 26.36
C THR A 162 8.57 4.00 25.31
N PHE A 163 7.63 4.85 25.76
CA PHE A 163 6.98 5.83 24.88
C PHE A 163 7.97 6.92 24.44
N PRO A 164 7.94 7.36 23.17
CA PRO A 164 8.66 8.56 22.75
C PRO A 164 8.15 9.79 23.53
N VAL A 165 9.08 10.63 24.01
CA VAL A 165 8.77 11.78 24.90
C VAL A 165 7.79 12.78 24.28
N GLU A 166 7.82 12.91 22.95
CA GLU A 166 7.04 13.90 22.20
C GLU A 166 5.84 13.29 21.46
N MET A 167 5.53 12.00 21.64
CA MET A 167 4.40 11.35 20.96
C MET A 167 3.08 11.73 21.65
N ASP A 168 2.07 12.15 20.89
CA ASP A 168 0.73 12.39 21.41
C ASP A 168 -0.09 11.09 21.35
N PHE A 169 -0.45 10.55 22.52
CA PHE A 169 -1.20 9.30 22.61
C PHE A 169 -2.12 9.24 23.84
N GLU A 170 -3.13 8.37 23.74
CA GLU A 170 -4.00 7.96 24.83
C GLU A 170 -3.87 6.44 25.04
N ILE A 171 -3.67 6.01 26.29
CA ILE A 171 -3.79 4.59 26.65
C ILE A 171 -5.28 4.30 26.82
N LEU A 172 -5.81 3.45 25.94
CA LEU A 172 -7.22 3.05 25.99
C LEU A 172 -7.46 2.02 27.10
N TYR A 173 -6.62 0.98 27.16
CA TYR A 173 -6.70 -0.10 28.15
C TYR A 173 -5.47 -1.03 28.10
N GLU A 174 -5.34 -1.87 29.12
CA GLU A 174 -4.35 -2.94 29.21
C GLU A 174 -4.74 -4.17 28.39
N VAL A 175 -3.76 -4.77 27.71
CA VAL A 175 -3.93 -5.89 26.78
C VAL A 175 -3.10 -7.09 27.21
N PHE A 176 -3.71 -8.27 27.13
CA PHE A 176 -3.07 -9.56 27.36
C PHE A 176 -3.02 -10.37 26.06
N LEU A 177 -1.82 -10.51 25.48
CA LEU A 177 -1.58 -11.28 24.26
C LEU A 177 -0.78 -12.54 24.63
N PRO A 178 -1.41 -13.73 24.64
CA PRO A 178 -0.76 -14.94 25.13
C PRO A 178 0.49 -15.36 24.35
N LYS A 179 0.58 -14.97 23.07
CA LYS A 179 1.72 -15.26 22.19
C LYS A 179 3.06 -14.66 22.67
N TYR A 180 3.03 -13.65 23.55
CA TYR A 180 4.23 -12.99 24.07
C TYR A 180 4.62 -13.46 25.47
N ILE A 181 3.94 -14.47 26.01
CA ILE A 181 4.25 -15.02 27.32
C ILE A 181 5.31 -16.10 27.14
N THR A 182 6.41 -15.99 27.89
CA THR A 182 7.41 -17.05 27.95
C THR A 182 6.81 -18.23 28.70
N LEU A 183 6.76 -19.42 28.08
CA LEU A 183 6.35 -20.67 28.73
C LEU A 183 7.14 -20.83 30.06
N GLY A 184 6.45 -20.69 31.18
CA GLY A 184 7.03 -20.79 32.53
C GLY A 184 6.89 -19.54 33.41
N GLU A 185 6.72 -18.33 32.86
CA GLU A 185 6.56 -17.11 33.70
C GLU A 185 5.24 -17.10 34.49
N ASN A 186 4.19 -17.69 33.92
CA ASN A 186 2.88 -17.85 34.55
C ASN A 186 2.58 -19.30 34.99
N GLY A 187 3.48 -20.25 34.70
CA GLY A 187 3.30 -21.67 35.05
C GLY A 187 2.15 -22.40 34.34
N LEU A 188 1.65 -21.87 33.21
CA LEU A 188 0.57 -22.47 32.40
C LEU A 188 1.10 -23.15 31.12
N SER A 189 0.55 -24.30 30.78
CA SER A 189 0.78 -25.07 29.56
C SER A 189 0.20 -24.36 28.32
N ALA A 190 0.66 -24.74 27.13
CA ALA A 190 0.14 -24.19 25.87
C ALA A 190 -1.37 -24.47 25.71
N GLU A 191 -1.81 -25.64 26.15
CA GLU A 191 -3.22 -26.05 26.17
C GLU A 191 -4.04 -25.20 27.15
N ALA A 192 -3.49 -24.91 28.33
CA ALA A 192 -4.14 -24.03 29.31
C ALA A 192 -4.27 -22.59 28.79
N ILE A 193 -3.23 -22.07 28.14
CA ILE A 193 -3.23 -20.76 27.49
C ILE A 193 -4.30 -20.71 26.38
N GLN A 194 -4.41 -21.76 25.56
CA GLN A 194 -5.40 -21.83 24.50
C GLN A 194 -6.84 -21.80 25.05
N ILE A 195 -7.13 -22.54 26.12
CA ILE A 195 -8.46 -22.54 26.75
C ILE A 195 -8.77 -21.18 27.37
N LEU A 196 -7.79 -20.53 27.98
CA LEU A 196 -7.95 -19.19 28.53
C LEU A 196 -8.29 -18.17 27.44
N GLU A 197 -7.59 -18.22 26.31
CA GLU A 197 -7.85 -17.36 25.15
C GLU A 197 -9.27 -17.59 24.60
N GLN A 198 -9.71 -18.85 24.45
CA GLN A 198 -11.06 -19.17 23.99
C GLN A 198 -12.15 -18.66 24.92
N GLU A 199 -11.96 -18.79 26.24
CA GLU A 199 -12.94 -18.29 27.22
C GLU A 199 -12.99 -16.76 27.21
N ALA A 200 -11.85 -16.08 27.08
CA ALA A 200 -11.81 -14.61 26.95
C ALA A 200 -12.53 -14.12 25.68
N ILE A 201 -12.35 -14.81 24.55
CA ILE A 201 -13.07 -14.51 23.30
C ILE A 201 -14.57 -14.74 23.46
N ALA A 202 -14.98 -15.89 24.01
CA ALA A 202 -16.39 -16.19 24.25
C ALA A 202 -17.05 -15.15 25.17
N LEU A 203 -16.35 -14.70 26.22
CA LEU A 203 -16.83 -13.66 27.13
C LEU A 203 -17.02 -12.32 26.43
N ALA A 204 -16.03 -11.88 25.64
CA ALA A 204 -16.08 -10.58 24.99
C ALA A 204 -17.13 -10.52 23.88
N LEU A 205 -17.30 -11.61 23.13
CA LEU A 205 -18.22 -11.71 22.00
C LEU A 205 -19.62 -12.24 22.37
N ASP A 206 -19.85 -12.55 23.65
CA ASP A 206 -21.10 -13.14 24.18
C ASP A 206 -21.50 -14.44 23.46
N GLU A 207 -20.52 -15.31 23.19
CA GLU A 207 -20.73 -16.61 22.55
C GLU A 207 -20.88 -17.74 23.59
N GLU A 208 -21.91 -18.58 23.48
CA GLU A 208 -22.10 -19.74 24.38
C GLU A 208 -21.11 -20.87 24.10
N ARG A 209 -20.63 -20.98 22.86
CA ARG A 209 -19.65 -21.98 22.45
C ARG A 209 -18.76 -21.40 21.36
N HIS A 210 -17.46 -21.42 21.60
CA HIS A 210 -16.46 -20.89 20.69
C HIS A 210 -15.59 -22.03 20.16
N LEU A 211 -15.43 -22.12 18.84
CA LEU A 211 -14.57 -23.12 18.20
C LEU A 211 -13.27 -22.46 17.75
N PRO A 212 -12.10 -23.03 18.08
CA PRO A 212 -10.83 -22.49 17.59
C PRO A 212 -10.83 -22.47 16.08
N GLY A 213 -10.18 -21.46 15.51
CA GLY A 213 -9.95 -21.42 14.07
C GLY A 213 -8.80 -22.34 13.64
N GLY A 214 -7.94 -21.87 12.75
CA GLY A 214 -6.93 -22.73 12.13
C GLY A 214 -5.75 -21.95 11.59
N PHE A 215 -4.78 -22.68 11.06
CA PHE A 215 -3.61 -22.12 10.38
C PHE A 215 -4.01 -21.63 8.99
N PRO A 216 -4.15 -20.31 8.76
CA PRO A 216 -4.54 -19.80 7.46
C PRO A 216 -3.42 -20.03 6.46
N ARG A 217 -3.81 -20.47 5.27
CA ARG A 217 -2.94 -20.54 4.09
C ARG A 217 -3.77 -20.46 2.83
N GLY A 218 -3.16 -20.03 1.75
CA GLY A 218 -3.81 -19.99 0.45
C GLY A 218 -3.04 -19.14 -0.54
N LYS A 219 -3.68 -18.81 -1.66
CA LYS A 219 -3.13 -17.94 -2.69
C LYS A 219 -4.00 -16.71 -2.93
N VAL A 220 -3.35 -15.58 -3.21
CA VAL A 220 -4.02 -14.36 -3.67
C VAL A 220 -3.57 -14.08 -5.10
N LEU A 221 -4.54 -14.13 -6.02
CA LEU A 221 -4.30 -13.90 -7.44
C LEU A 221 -5.27 -12.84 -7.98
N CYS A 222 -4.80 -12.02 -8.92
CA CYS A 222 -5.60 -11.01 -9.59
C CYS A 222 -5.70 -11.32 -11.09
N TYR A 223 -6.91 -11.24 -11.65
CA TYR A 223 -7.12 -11.50 -13.07
C TYR A 223 -6.56 -10.36 -13.92
N ASP A 224 -5.69 -10.69 -14.87
CA ASP A 224 -5.11 -9.73 -15.80
C ASP A 224 -5.86 -9.74 -17.13
N THR A 225 -6.41 -8.58 -17.53
CA THR A 225 -7.23 -8.49 -18.74
C THR A 225 -6.45 -8.59 -20.04
N HIS A 226 -5.13 -8.41 -20.03
CA HIS A 226 -4.29 -8.54 -21.22
C HIS A 226 -3.74 -9.96 -21.34
N LEU A 227 -3.22 -10.52 -20.25
CA LEU A 227 -2.71 -11.89 -20.21
C LEU A 227 -3.82 -12.95 -20.21
N LYS A 228 -5.07 -12.56 -19.94
CA LYS A 228 -6.26 -13.44 -19.85
C LYS A 228 -6.09 -14.58 -18.85
N ARG A 229 -5.41 -14.31 -17.73
CA ARG A 229 -5.16 -15.27 -16.65
C ARG A 229 -5.00 -14.57 -15.32
N TYR A 230 -5.12 -15.35 -14.24
CA TYR A 230 -4.75 -14.90 -12.91
C TYR A 230 -3.23 -14.80 -12.78
N VAL A 231 -2.77 -13.70 -12.18
CA VAL A 231 -1.38 -13.41 -11.88
C VAL A 231 -1.24 -13.26 -10.36
N PRO A 232 -0.18 -13.80 -9.74
CA PRO A 232 0.03 -13.67 -8.31
C PRO A 232 0.20 -12.21 -7.87
N LEU A 233 -0.31 -11.90 -6.68
CA LEU A 233 0.05 -10.68 -5.95
C LEU A 233 1.18 -11.04 -5.00
N GLU A 234 2.41 -10.74 -5.37
CA GLU A 234 3.61 -10.88 -4.52
C GLU A 234 3.71 -9.70 -3.54
N ASN A 235 4.24 -9.94 -2.33
CA ASN A 235 4.45 -8.92 -1.29
C ASN A 235 3.17 -8.17 -0.85
N LEU A 236 1.99 -8.71 -1.15
CA LEU A 236 0.74 -8.24 -0.57
C LEU A 236 0.66 -8.71 0.89
N LYS A 237 0.45 -7.77 1.81
CA LYS A 237 0.22 -8.04 3.23
C LYS A 237 -1.21 -8.51 3.44
N ILE A 238 -1.36 -9.67 4.04
CA ILE A 238 -2.63 -10.21 4.53
C ILE A 238 -2.63 -10.08 6.03
N ARG A 239 -3.70 -9.49 6.56
CA ARG A 239 -3.87 -9.25 7.99
C ARG A 239 -5.09 -9.98 8.51
N PHE A 240 -4.92 -10.58 9.68
CA PHE A 240 -5.98 -11.18 10.49
C PHE A 240 -6.07 -10.40 11.80
N THR A 241 -7.24 -9.80 12.06
CA THR A 241 -7.45 -8.93 13.22
C THR A 241 -8.65 -9.41 14.03
N LEU A 242 -8.44 -9.66 15.33
CA LEU A 242 -9.52 -9.81 16.31
C LEU A 242 -9.18 -8.93 17.51
N GLY A 243 -9.84 -7.78 17.61
CA GLY A 243 -9.48 -6.75 18.56
C GLY A 243 -8.01 -6.34 18.46
N SER A 244 -7.29 -6.31 19.58
CA SER A 244 -5.86 -5.98 19.63
C SER A 244 -4.93 -7.14 19.25
N ASN A 245 -5.46 -8.33 18.92
CA ASN A 245 -4.65 -9.41 18.36
C ASN A 245 -4.57 -9.28 16.83
N ILE A 246 -3.41 -8.82 16.36
CA ILE A 246 -3.10 -8.67 14.94
C ILE A 246 -2.04 -9.68 14.52
N GLU A 247 -2.33 -10.39 13.44
CA GLU A 247 -1.39 -11.27 12.75
C GLU A 247 -1.28 -10.89 11.27
N GLU A 248 -0.08 -10.95 10.73
CA GLU A 248 0.22 -10.47 9.38
C GLU A 248 1.16 -11.43 8.68
N VAL A 249 0.96 -11.60 7.38
CA VAL A 249 1.83 -12.39 6.52
C VAL A 249 1.89 -11.76 5.14
N TYR A 250 3.06 -11.77 4.52
CA TYR A 250 3.21 -11.38 3.12
C TYR A 250 3.08 -12.60 2.21
N THR A 251 2.48 -12.37 1.06
CA THR A 251 2.43 -13.34 -0.04
C THR A 251 3.80 -13.45 -0.72
N ASP A 252 4.18 -14.66 -1.12
CA ASP A 252 5.41 -14.93 -1.87
C ASP A 252 5.26 -14.64 -3.38
N LYS A 253 6.32 -14.91 -4.16
CA LYS A 253 6.35 -14.78 -5.63
C LYS A 253 5.22 -15.50 -6.37
N THR A 254 4.63 -16.53 -5.76
CA THR A 254 3.53 -17.31 -6.33
C THR A 254 2.16 -16.85 -5.83
N GLY A 255 2.12 -15.77 -5.05
CA GLY A 255 0.94 -15.24 -4.37
C GLY A 255 0.53 -16.08 -3.16
N TYR A 256 1.35 -17.05 -2.74
CA TYR A 256 1.03 -17.95 -1.64
C TYR A 256 1.38 -17.34 -0.29
N TYR A 257 0.59 -17.63 0.72
CA TYR A 257 0.83 -17.23 2.10
C TYR A 257 0.46 -18.37 3.06
N ALA A 258 1.09 -18.39 4.23
CA ALA A 258 0.72 -19.28 5.33
C ALA A 258 1.19 -18.75 6.69
N ILE A 259 0.33 -18.89 7.71
CA ILE A 259 0.71 -18.71 9.12
C ILE A 259 0.67 -20.10 9.77
N ASN A 260 1.85 -20.72 9.96
CA ASN A 260 1.98 -22.12 10.38
C ASN A 260 2.23 -22.30 11.88
N ASN A 261 2.61 -21.23 12.58
CA ASN A 261 3.02 -21.26 13.99
C ASN A 261 1.93 -20.80 14.95
N LYS A 262 0.78 -20.32 14.44
CA LYS A 262 -0.30 -19.79 15.26
C LYS A 262 -1.69 -20.11 14.68
N LEU A 263 -2.60 -20.53 15.54
CA LEU A 263 -4.02 -20.64 15.20
C LEU A 263 -4.62 -19.23 15.11
N ILE A 264 -5.28 -18.94 13.99
CA ILE A 264 -6.08 -17.73 13.83
C ILE A 264 -7.52 -18.06 14.13
N ASP A 265 -8.16 -17.22 14.93
CA ASP A 265 -9.53 -17.43 15.34
C ASP A 265 -10.56 -17.22 14.22
N ASN A 266 -11.65 -17.99 14.23
CA ASN A 266 -12.70 -17.89 13.21
C ASN A 266 -13.41 -16.54 13.19
N GLN A 267 -13.40 -15.79 14.29
CA GLN A 267 -13.97 -14.44 14.37
C GLN A 267 -13.03 -13.34 13.89
N ALA A 268 -11.79 -13.67 13.51
CA ALA A 268 -10.85 -12.69 12.99
C ALA A 268 -11.32 -12.12 11.65
N THR A 269 -11.21 -10.80 11.50
CA THR A 269 -11.39 -10.12 10.21
C THR A 269 -10.16 -10.35 9.34
N VAL A 270 -10.39 -10.76 8.09
CA VAL A 270 -9.36 -10.90 7.06
C VAL A 270 -9.33 -9.62 6.22
N SER A 271 -8.16 -9.01 6.08
CA SER A 271 -7.96 -7.85 5.21
C SER A 271 -6.71 -7.96 4.35
N PHE A 272 -6.77 -7.33 3.18
CA PHE A 272 -5.60 -7.02 2.37
C PHE A 272 -5.13 -5.62 2.73
N VAL A 273 -3.88 -5.49 3.14
CA VAL A 273 -3.30 -4.22 3.53
C VAL A 273 -2.31 -3.80 2.46
N PHE A 274 -2.60 -2.74 1.72
CA PHE A 274 -1.74 -2.27 0.64
C PHE A 274 -0.58 -1.42 1.16
N GLN A 275 0.25 -2.03 2.00
CA GLN A 275 1.39 -1.39 2.65
C GLN A 275 2.56 -2.37 2.73
N HIS A 276 3.74 -1.86 2.40
CA HIS A 276 5.03 -2.53 2.46
C HIS A 276 6.07 -1.55 3.05
N GLU A 277 7.27 -2.03 3.37
CA GLU A 277 8.37 -1.15 3.83
C GLU A 277 8.70 -0.05 2.79
N LYS A 278 8.45 -0.33 1.50
CA LYS A 278 8.79 0.53 0.35
C LYS A 278 7.62 1.33 -0.22
N TRP A 279 6.36 0.95 0.05
CA TRP A 279 5.19 1.72 -0.44
C TRP A 279 3.99 1.64 0.50
N THR A 280 3.11 2.63 0.39
CA THR A 280 1.74 2.59 0.93
C THR A 280 0.79 3.00 -0.18
N ILE A 281 -0.29 2.24 -0.39
CA ILE A 281 -1.35 2.58 -1.35
C ILE A 281 -2.65 2.78 -0.60
N VAL A 282 -3.29 3.93 -0.82
CA VAL A 282 -4.59 4.28 -0.21
C VAL A 282 -5.65 4.42 -1.28
N LYS A 283 -6.88 3.95 -1.04
CA LYS A 283 -8.03 4.17 -1.92
C LYS A 283 -8.84 5.36 -1.44
N GLY A 284 -9.09 6.34 -2.30
CA GLY A 284 -9.93 7.49 -1.95
C GLY A 284 -9.51 8.79 -2.65
N SER A 285 -9.28 9.83 -1.85
CA SER A 285 -8.87 11.16 -2.30
C SER A 285 -7.54 11.60 -1.69
N GLU A 286 -7.05 12.77 -2.11
CA GLU A 286 -5.83 13.41 -1.58
C GLU A 286 -5.89 13.71 -0.08
N GLU A 287 -7.11 13.84 0.46
CA GLU A 287 -7.42 14.23 1.85
C GLU A 287 -7.63 13.02 2.77
N GLY A 288 -7.38 11.82 2.26
CA GLY A 288 -7.37 10.57 3.01
C GLY A 288 -8.11 9.44 2.30
N GLY A 289 -7.54 8.25 2.43
CA GLY A 289 -8.04 7.04 1.81
C GLY A 289 -7.79 5.81 2.70
N ARG A 290 -8.48 4.71 2.38
CA ARG A 290 -8.37 3.46 3.12
C ARG A 290 -7.18 2.65 2.60
N ILE A 291 -6.27 2.28 3.51
CA ILE A 291 -5.10 1.43 3.19
C ILE A 291 -5.52 -0.04 3.03
N GLU A 292 -6.52 -0.47 3.79
CA GLU A 292 -6.97 -1.86 3.82
C GLU A 292 -8.21 -2.11 2.93
N GLU A 293 -8.37 -3.36 2.51
CA GLU A 293 -9.60 -3.89 1.94
C GLU A 293 -10.05 -5.10 2.76
N ILE A 294 -11.27 -5.05 3.27
CA ILE A 294 -11.81 -6.11 4.12
C ILE A 294 -12.44 -7.17 3.25
N LYS A 295 -12.02 -8.41 3.46
CA LYS A 295 -12.58 -9.57 2.76
C LYS A 295 -13.72 -10.21 3.52
N GLY A 296 -13.74 -10.10 4.84
CA GLY A 296 -14.79 -10.66 5.70
C GLY A 296 -14.22 -11.39 6.90
N ILE A 297 -15.05 -12.20 7.54
CA ILE A 297 -14.70 -12.96 8.74
C ILE A 297 -14.05 -14.30 8.33
N TYR A 298 -12.95 -14.66 8.98
CA TYR A 298 -12.11 -15.81 8.61
C TYR A 298 -12.88 -17.12 8.57
N GLY A 299 -13.69 -17.40 9.60
CA GLY A 299 -14.50 -18.62 9.69
C GLY A 299 -15.55 -18.74 8.60
N GLU A 300 -16.08 -17.60 8.12
CA GLU A 300 -17.07 -17.56 7.04
C GLU A 300 -16.42 -17.75 5.67
N LEU A 301 -15.23 -17.19 5.47
CA LEU A 301 -14.48 -17.28 4.22
C LEU A 301 -13.86 -18.66 4.00
N ARG A 302 -13.52 -19.36 5.08
CA ARG A 302 -12.87 -20.67 5.04
C ARG A 302 -13.90 -21.78 4.76
N SER A 303 -14.26 -21.95 3.49
CA SER A 303 -15.08 -23.09 3.03
C SER A 303 -14.31 -24.42 2.89
N GLY A 304 -13.01 -24.46 3.24
CA GLY A 304 -12.15 -25.63 3.07
C GLY A 304 -10.78 -25.55 3.77
N LYS A 305 -9.79 -26.30 3.26
CA LYS A 305 -8.43 -26.33 3.84
C LYS A 305 -7.63 -25.05 3.58
N ASP A 306 -7.81 -24.43 2.42
CA ASP A 306 -7.03 -23.27 1.97
C ASP A 306 -7.96 -22.10 1.66
N LEU A 307 -7.60 -20.92 2.15
CA LEU A 307 -8.29 -19.66 1.95
C LEU A 307 -7.71 -18.97 0.70
N ASN A 308 -8.26 -19.30 -0.48
CA ASN A 308 -7.81 -18.73 -1.74
C ASN A 308 -8.66 -17.52 -2.14
N PHE A 309 -8.01 -16.51 -2.71
CA PHE A 309 -8.65 -15.30 -3.23
C PHE A 309 -8.32 -15.13 -4.72
N ASN A 310 -9.33 -15.26 -5.57
CA ASN A 310 -9.25 -14.97 -7.00
C ASN A 310 -10.00 -13.66 -7.28
N ILE A 311 -9.25 -12.60 -7.48
CA ILE A 311 -9.77 -11.24 -7.61
C ILE A 311 -10.14 -11.01 -9.08
N ASN A 312 -11.43 -10.79 -9.33
CA ASN A 312 -11.99 -10.58 -10.66
C ASN A 312 -12.03 -9.09 -11.01
N SER A 313 -11.81 -8.76 -12.28
CA SER A 313 -11.79 -7.37 -12.76
C SER A 313 -13.13 -6.84 -13.26
N SER A 314 -14.20 -7.65 -13.29
CA SER A 314 -15.40 -7.37 -14.09
C SER A 314 -16.51 -6.52 -13.44
N SER A 315 -16.49 -6.26 -12.12
CA SER A 315 -17.61 -5.55 -11.44
C SER A 315 -17.25 -4.18 -10.86
N ALA A 316 -15.99 -3.93 -10.51
CA ALA A 316 -15.39 -2.61 -10.26
C ALA A 316 -13.90 -2.86 -9.92
N PRO A 317 -12.98 -2.84 -10.90
CA PRO A 317 -11.59 -3.16 -10.62
C PRO A 317 -11.02 -2.07 -9.73
N ASP A 318 -10.73 -2.45 -8.49
CA ASP A 318 -10.03 -1.62 -7.53
C ASP A 318 -8.60 -1.42 -8.05
N PRO A 319 -8.21 -0.20 -8.46
CA PRO A 319 -6.93 0.01 -9.15
C PRO A 319 -5.73 -0.27 -8.23
N ARG A 320 -5.94 -0.43 -6.91
CA ARG A 320 -4.89 -0.80 -5.97
C ARG A 320 -4.18 -2.10 -6.34
N TYR A 321 -4.84 -3.06 -6.99
CA TYR A 321 -4.22 -4.33 -7.37
C TYR A 321 -3.17 -4.16 -8.47
N GLU A 322 -3.50 -3.43 -9.55
CA GLU A 322 -2.57 -3.11 -10.62
C GLU A 322 -1.48 -2.15 -10.15
N ILE A 323 -1.83 -1.15 -9.32
CA ILE A 323 -0.86 -0.24 -8.70
C ILE A 323 0.12 -1.03 -7.83
N HIS A 324 -0.37 -1.97 -7.01
CA HIS A 324 0.45 -2.86 -6.18
C HIS A 324 1.40 -3.69 -7.04
N ARG A 325 0.91 -4.31 -8.11
CA ARG A 325 1.75 -5.09 -9.04
C ARG A 325 2.84 -4.22 -9.69
N ALA A 326 2.49 -3.00 -10.09
CA ALA A 326 3.42 -2.05 -10.68
C ALA A 326 4.52 -1.60 -9.69
N VAL A 327 4.15 -1.17 -8.48
CA VAL A 327 5.12 -0.71 -7.48
C VAL A 327 5.96 -1.87 -6.92
N ASN A 328 5.39 -3.06 -6.79
CA ASN A 328 6.15 -4.26 -6.43
C ASN A 328 7.19 -4.57 -7.53
N PHE A 329 6.80 -4.51 -8.80
CA PHE A 329 7.72 -4.72 -9.91
C PHE A 329 8.82 -3.64 -9.95
N TYR A 330 8.47 -2.38 -9.70
CA TYR A 330 9.44 -1.29 -9.62
C TYR A 330 10.53 -1.50 -8.55
N HIS A 331 10.22 -2.17 -7.43
CA HIS A 331 11.20 -2.39 -6.37
C HIS A 331 11.90 -3.76 -6.42
N TYR A 332 11.20 -4.81 -6.83
CA TYR A 332 11.65 -6.19 -6.70
C TYR A 332 11.61 -6.98 -8.02
N GLY A 333 11.14 -6.37 -9.10
CA GLY A 333 11.09 -6.97 -10.42
C GLY A 333 12.45 -7.04 -11.12
N GLU A 334 12.56 -7.98 -12.06
CA GLU A 334 13.74 -8.07 -12.93
C GLU A 334 13.62 -7.04 -14.07
N HIS A 335 14.27 -5.89 -13.89
CA HIS A 335 14.42 -4.83 -14.89
C HIS A 335 15.74 -4.07 -14.69
N ASP A 336 16.22 -3.39 -15.72
CA ASP A 336 17.46 -2.61 -15.76
C ASP A 336 17.23 -1.08 -15.65
N PHE A 337 16.00 -0.66 -15.34
CA PHE A 337 15.70 0.71 -14.96
C PHE A 337 16.39 1.08 -13.63
N ILE A 338 17.15 2.18 -13.59
CA ILE A 338 17.81 2.63 -12.36
C ILE A 338 16.73 3.13 -11.41
N ILE A 339 16.54 2.38 -10.32
CA ILE A 339 15.85 2.85 -9.13
C ILE A 339 16.88 3.68 -8.36
N SER A 340 16.58 4.95 -8.10
CA SER A 340 17.48 5.78 -7.31
C SER A 340 17.75 5.10 -5.95
N THR A 341 19.02 4.80 -5.64
CA THR A 341 19.40 4.14 -4.37
C THR A 341 19.22 5.06 -3.16
N PHE A 342 18.87 6.34 -3.38
CA PHE A 342 18.42 7.26 -2.35
C PHE A 342 16.99 6.95 -1.86
N VAL A 343 16.28 6.02 -2.53
CA VAL A 343 14.86 5.68 -2.34
C VAL A 343 14.67 4.63 -1.22
N ASN A 344 15.32 4.85 -0.06
CA ASN A 344 14.92 4.15 1.17
C ASN A 344 13.62 4.72 1.78
N ASN A 345 12.95 5.63 1.06
CA ASN A 345 11.71 6.23 1.49
C ASN A 345 10.53 5.44 0.93
N ARG A 346 9.58 5.14 1.81
CA ARG A 346 8.29 4.57 1.46
C ARG A 346 7.51 5.54 0.56
N ILE A 347 7.19 5.18 -0.68
CA ILE A 347 6.35 6.03 -1.56
C ILE A 347 4.87 5.87 -1.19
N SER A 348 4.16 6.99 -1.02
CA SER A 348 2.71 6.99 -0.87
C SER A 348 2.04 7.11 -2.25
N ILE A 349 1.05 6.26 -2.51
CA ILE A 349 0.26 6.26 -3.75
C ILE A 349 -1.23 6.32 -3.39
N VAL A 350 -1.94 7.28 -3.97
CA VAL A 350 -3.39 7.43 -3.85
C VAL A 350 -4.05 6.83 -5.09
N ALA A 351 -4.71 5.70 -4.91
CA ALA A 351 -5.61 5.11 -5.88
C ALA A 351 -6.95 5.87 -5.84
N LEU A 352 -7.17 6.75 -6.82
CA LEU A 352 -8.38 7.57 -6.84
C LEU A 352 -9.62 6.72 -7.08
N ALA A 353 -10.69 7.02 -6.35
CA ALA A 353 -11.98 6.33 -6.53
C ALA A 353 -12.65 6.70 -7.87
N VAL A 354 -12.38 7.91 -8.37
CA VAL A 354 -12.99 8.47 -9.57
C VAL A 354 -11.96 8.74 -10.66
N ASP A 355 -12.45 8.88 -11.89
CA ASP A 355 -11.67 9.47 -12.97
C ASP A 355 -11.53 10.97 -12.69
N PRO A 356 -10.30 11.50 -12.51
CA PRO A 356 -10.10 12.91 -12.20
C PRO A 356 -10.40 13.84 -13.40
N GLY A 357 -10.56 13.31 -14.62
CA GLY A 357 -10.85 14.08 -15.82
C GLY A 357 -9.69 14.94 -16.27
N GLY A 358 -8.90 14.44 -17.23
CA GLY A 358 -7.83 15.20 -17.91
C GLY A 358 -6.41 14.72 -17.63
N TRP A 359 -6.20 13.83 -16.66
CA TRP A 359 -4.92 13.17 -16.41
C TRP A 359 -5.14 11.74 -15.90
N GLN A 360 -4.11 10.89 -16.03
CA GLN A 360 -4.21 9.47 -15.68
C GLN A 360 -3.41 9.12 -14.44
N GLY A 361 -2.28 9.79 -14.24
CA GLY A 361 -1.50 9.78 -13.01
C GLY A 361 -0.97 11.18 -12.74
N ARG A 362 -0.53 11.41 -11.51
CA ARG A 362 0.11 12.67 -11.11
C ARG A 362 1.10 12.44 -9.98
N PHE A 363 2.34 12.86 -10.20
CA PHE A 363 3.32 13.02 -9.14
C PHE A 363 3.18 14.39 -8.48
N ASN A 364 2.96 14.40 -7.16
CA ASN A 364 2.81 15.61 -6.36
C ASN A 364 4.05 15.83 -5.50
N TYR A 365 4.54 17.07 -5.51
CA TYR A 365 5.75 17.49 -4.83
C TYR A 365 5.60 18.95 -4.35
N TRP A 366 6.36 19.33 -3.32
CA TRP A 366 6.20 20.60 -2.63
C TRP A 366 7.57 21.16 -2.22
N PRO A 367 7.69 22.48 -2.01
CA PRO A 367 8.83 23.05 -1.29
C PRO A 367 9.01 22.36 0.06
N THR A 368 10.25 22.11 0.50
CA THR A 368 10.55 21.43 1.77
C THR A 368 9.90 22.11 2.98
N SER A 369 9.67 23.43 2.90
CA SER A 369 8.97 24.20 3.92
C SER A 369 7.52 23.83 4.17
N VAL A 370 6.88 23.10 3.23
CA VAL A 370 5.50 22.61 3.37
C VAL A 370 5.43 21.42 4.33
N GLY A 371 6.56 20.76 4.64
CA GLY A 371 6.60 19.62 5.57
C GLY A 371 5.82 18.39 5.10
N ARG A 372 5.40 18.36 3.82
CA ARG A 372 4.63 17.27 3.22
C ARG A 372 5.51 16.46 2.28
N MET A 373 5.44 15.14 2.40
CA MET A 373 6.19 14.25 1.54
C MET A 373 5.61 14.17 0.13
N PRO A 374 6.44 13.96 -0.90
CA PRO A 374 5.97 13.69 -2.25
C PRO A 374 5.14 12.39 -2.31
N PHE A 375 4.10 12.39 -3.12
CA PHE A 375 3.22 11.23 -3.32
C PHE A 375 2.69 11.16 -4.74
N ILE A 376 2.21 9.98 -5.13
CA ILE A 376 1.63 9.74 -6.45
C ILE A 376 0.11 9.63 -6.33
N GLN A 377 -0.61 10.11 -7.33
CA GLN A 377 -2.01 9.79 -7.55
C GLN A 377 -2.16 9.01 -8.84
N VAL A 378 -3.03 8.02 -8.84
CA VAL A 378 -3.38 7.26 -10.03
C VAL A 378 -4.90 7.29 -10.19
N GLY A 379 -5.35 7.82 -11.33
CA GLY A 379 -6.76 7.95 -11.67
C GLY A 379 -7.42 6.62 -12.00
N ASN A 380 -8.72 6.51 -11.76
CA ASN A 380 -9.51 5.30 -12.06
C ASN A 380 -9.88 5.15 -13.55
N CYS A 381 -9.30 5.96 -14.44
CA CYS A 381 -9.69 6.05 -15.85
C CYS A 381 -9.29 4.81 -16.68
N ASN A 382 -8.18 4.15 -16.32
CA ASN A 382 -7.66 2.97 -17.04
C ASN A 382 -7.98 1.65 -16.35
N ARG A 383 -8.95 1.64 -15.43
CA ARG A 383 -9.25 0.48 -14.57
C ARG A 383 -9.55 -0.82 -15.31
N ASN A 384 -10.05 -0.73 -16.55
CA ASN A 384 -10.33 -1.90 -17.40
C ASN A 384 -9.16 -2.25 -18.35
N ASN A 385 -8.16 -1.38 -18.46
CA ASN A 385 -6.97 -1.56 -19.29
C ASN A 385 -5.74 -1.71 -18.37
N HIS A 386 -5.52 -2.93 -17.90
CA HIS A 386 -4.51 -3.21 -16.88
C HIS A 386 -3.08 -2.88 -17.36
N PRO A 387 -2.68 -3.13 -18.62
CA PRO A 387 -1.39 -2.67 -19.12
C PRO A 387 -1.20 -1.16 -19.05
N ARG A 388 -2.24 -0.41 -19.41
CA ARG A 388 -2.22 1.05 -19.33
C ARG A 388 -2.13 1.53 -17.89
N LEU A 389 -2.87 0.93 -16.95
CA LEU A 389 -2.83 1.31 -15.54
C LEU A 389 -1.46 1.00 -14.89
N ILE A 390 -0.86 -0.15 -15.20
CA ILE A 390 0.51 -0.49 -14.78
C ILE A 390 1.50 0.53 -15.38
N GLY A 391 1.42 0.80 -16.68
CA GLY A 391 2.28 1.77 -17.36
C GLY A 391 2.15 3.18 -16.81
N THR A 392 0.92 3.65 -16.51
CA THR A 392 0.68 4.93 -15.83
C THR A 392 1.30 4.96 -14.44
N THR A 393 1.14 3.90 -13.63
CA THR A 393 1.77 3.86 -12.30
C THR A 393 3.29 3.96 -12.39
N LEU A 394 3.89 3.22 -13.34
CA LEU A 394 5.33 3.23 -13.58
C LEU A 394 5.83 4.57 -14.18
N HIS A 395 4.99 5.27 -14.96
CA HIS A 395 5.25 6.64 -15.42
C HIS A 395 5.42 7.60 -14.25
N GLU A 396 4.49 7.60 -13.30
CA GLU A 396 4.58 8.45 -12.11
C GLU A 396 5.75 8.06 -11.20
N LEU A 397 6.11 6.77 -11.14
CA LEU A 397 7.34 6.32 -10.47
C LEU A 397 8.61 6.80 -11.21
N GLY A 398 8.54 7.01 -12.52
CA GLY A 398 9.57 7.69 -13.31
C GLY A 398 9.79 9.14 -12.86
N HIS A 399 8.70 9.91 -12.68
CA HIS A 399 8.73 11.26 -12.10
C HIS A 399 9.32 11.25 -10.68
N TYR A 400 8.87 10.31 -9.84
CA TYR A 400 9.41 10.13 -8.49
C TYR A 400 10.92 9.82 -8.48
N CYS A 401 11.39 8.99 -9.42
CA CYS A 401 12.80 8.69 -9.61
C CYS A 401 13.59 9.95 -10.01
N GLN A 402 13.08 10.72 -10.99
CA GLN A 402 13.67 11.98 -11.43
C GLN A 402 13.81 13.01 -10.31
N PHE A 403 12.80 13.11 -9.44
CA PHE A 403 12.86 13.96 -8.25
C PHE A 403 14.07 13.61 -7.37
N HIS A 404 14.31 12.32 -7.11
CA HIS A 404 15.42 11.87 -6.27
C HIS A 404 16.78 11.91 -6.98
N LEU A 405 16.84 11.66 -8.30
CA LEU A 405 18.07 11.84 -9.08
C LEU A 405 18.58 13.29 -9.02
N ARG A 406 17.69 14.25 -8.74
CA ARG A 406 18.00 15.68 -8.54
C ARG A 406 18.13 16.07 -7.07
N GLY A 407 18.41 15.10 -6.19
CA GLY A 407 18.63 15.34 -4.77
C GLY A 407 17.34 15.53 -3.95
N GLY A 408 16.17 15.24 -4.51
CA GLY A 408 14.90 15.25 -3.78
C GLY A 408 14.43 16.65 -3.36
N THR A 409 14.71 17.67 -4.17
CA THR A 409 14.34 19.06 -3.86
C THR A 409 13.35 19.63 -4.88
N PHE A 410 12.41 20.43 -4.38
CA PHE A 410 11.41 21.14 -5.19
C PHE A 410 12.06 21.94 -6.31
N SER A 411 13.01 22.83 -5.98
CA SER A 411 13.60 23.76 -6.95
C SER A 411 14.36 23.07 -8.07
N ALA A 412 15.02 21.94 -7.78
CA ALA A 412 15.73 21.18 -8.79
C ALA A 412 14.75 20.49 -9.76
N TYR A 413 13.66 19.92 -9.25
CA TYR A 413 12.64 19.25 -10.05
C TYR A 413 11.78 20.26 -10.85
N ASP A 414 11.22 21.27 -10.18
CA ASP A 414 10.33 22.29 -10.75
C ASP A 414 10.99 23.10 -11.87
N GLY A 415 12.29 23.39 -11.73
CA GLY A 415 13.07 24.08 -12.76
C GLY A 415 13.49 23.19 -13.94
N THR A 416 12.97 21.97 -14.06
CA THR A 416 13.28 21.06 -15.18
C THR A 416 12.31 21.27 -16.33
N TRP A 417 12.81 21.18 -17.56
CA TRP A 417 11.97 21.31 -18.75
C TRP A 417 10.97 20.15 -18.84
N ASN A 418 9.68 20.47 -18.98
CA ASN A 418 8.59 19.49 -19.00
C ASN A 418 8.77 18.39 -20.06
N ILE A 419 9.35 18.70 -21.22
CA ILE A 419 9.66 17.69 -22.24
C ILE A 419 10.60 16.61 -21.70
N LEU A 420 11.59 16.97 -20.88
CA LEU A 420 12.52 16.01 -20.27
C LEU A 420 11.87 15.24 -19.12
N LEU A 421 10.95 15.87 -18.38
CA LEU A 421 10.19 15.21 -17.32
C LEU A 421 9.26 14.14 -17.92
N GLU A 422 8.34 14.56 -18.79
CA GLU A 422 7.27 13.69 -19.29
C GLU A 422 7.79 12.62 -20.25
N SER A 423 8.85 12.88 -21.01
CA SER A 423 9.44 11.88 -21.91
C SER A 423 10.24 10.82 -21.15
N TYR A 424 10.97 11.20 -20.10
CA TYR A 424 11.64 10.22 -19.23
C TYR A 424 10.62 9.36 -18.47
N ALA A 425 9.58 9.98 -17.92
CA ALA A 425 8.50 9.27 -17.25
C ALA A 425 7.76 8.33 -18.21
N SER A 426 7.52 8.76 -19.46
CA SER A 426 6.94 7.92 -20.51
C SER A 426 7.82 6.69 -20.77
N TYR A 427 9.13 6.90 -20.90
CA TYR A 427 10.10 5.82 -21.01
C TYR A 427 10.10 4.87 -19.81
N ALA A 428 10.02 5.38 -18.57
CA ALA A 428 9.88 4.56 -17.37
C ALA A 428 8.61 3.69 -17.40
N GLY A 429 7.48 4.30 -17.76
CA GLY A 429 6.18 3.65 -17.87
C GLY A 429 6.14 2.56 -18.96
N TRP A 430 6.77 2.84 -20.10
CA TRP A 430 6.86 1.91 -21.22
C TRP A 430 7.83 0.77 -20.93
N HIS A 431 9.08 1.09 -20.58
CA HIS A 431 10.15 0.12 -20.46
C HIS A 431 9.88 -0.88 -19.34
N MET A 432 9.58 -0.38 -18.13
CA MET A 432 9.24 -1.26 -17.01
C MET A 432 7.89 -1.95 -17.23
N GLY A 433 6.93 -1.29 -17.90
CA GLY A 433 5.63 -1.88 -18.20
C GLY A 433 5.75 -3.06 -19.17
N GLU A 434 6.52 -2.94 -20.24
CA GLU A 434 6.80 -4.05 -21.15
C GLU A 434 7.60 -5.15 -20.45
N ALA A 435 8.67 -4.81 -19.72
CA ALA A 435 9.46 -5.76 -18.95
C ALA A 435 8.58 -6.57 -17.98
N TYR A 436 7.63 -5.91 -17.31
CA TYR A 436 6.66 -6.58 -16.46
C TYR A 436 5.87 -7.65 -17.21
N TYR A 437 5.26 -7.32 -18.35
CA TYR A 437 4.47 -8.29 -19.11
C TYR A 437 5.33 -9.39 -19.74
N LEU A 438 6.54 -9.07 -20.21
CA LEU A 438 7.50 -10.04 -20.74
C LEU A 438 7.89 -11.07 -19.66
N ASN A 439 8.15 -10.61 -18.43
CA ASN A 439 8.44 -11.49 -17.29
C ASN A 439 7.24 -12.36 -16.88
N GLN A 440 6.02 -11.95 -17.26
CA GLN A 440 4.80 -12.74 -17.14
C GLN A 440 4.55 -13.66 -18.34
N GLY A 441 5.51 -13.79 -19.27
CA GLY A 441 5.42 -14.66 -20.44
C GLY A 441 4.58 -14.10 -21.60
N TRP A 442 4.23 -12.81 -21.57
CA TRP A 442 3.72 -12.14 -22.76
C TRP A 442 4.77 -12.16 -23.87
N LYS A 443 4.33 -12.34 -25.11
CA LYS A 443 5.19 -12.26 -26.29
C LYS A 443 4.81 -11.03 -27.08
N LYS A 444 5.77 -10.12 -27.25
CA LYS A 444 5.62 -8.94 -28.10
C LYS A 444 5.40 -9.39 -29.55
N THR A 445 4.35 -8.89 -30.20
CA THR A 445 3.94 -9.32 -31.55
C THR A 445 4.52 -8.46 -32.66
N SER A 446 4.91 -7.22 -32.36
CA SER A 446 5.55 -6.29 -33.30
C SER A 446 6.41 -5.27 -32.54
N LEU A 447 7.44 -4.72 -33.18
CA LEU A 447 8.33 -3.73 -32.56
C LEU A 447 7.56 -2.46 -32.14
N ASN A 448 6.58 -2.04 -32.94
CA ASN A 448 5.73 -0.89 -32.68
C ASN A 448 4.58 -1.14 -31.69
N SER A 449 4.41 -2.37 -31.16
CA SER A 449 3.32 -2.61 -30.22
C SER A 449 3.61 -1.94 -28.89
N ASP A 450 2.70 -1.08 -28.44
CA ASP A 450 2.79 -0.44 -27.13
C ASP A 450 1.51 -0.71 -26.34
N ILE A 451 1.55 -1.78 -25.54
CA ILE A 451 0.41 -2.18 -24.70
C ILE A 451 0.20 -1.21 -23.54
N THR A 452 1.24 -0.48 -23.15
CA THR A 452 1.19 0.47 -22.03
C THR A 452 0.67 1.83 -22.48
N GLY A 453 0.73 2.13 -23.79
CA GLY A 453 0.50 3.45 -24.40
C GLY A 453 1.53 4.52 -23.98
N GLN A 454 2.61 4.14 -23.30
CA GLN A 454 3.62 5.06 -22.76
C GLN A 454 4.81 5.24 -23.70
N ALA A 455 4.94 4.45 -24.77
CA ALA A 455 6.06 4.52 -25.70
C ALA A 455 6.06 5.79 -26.56
N ARG A 456 4.86 6.35 -26.79
CA ARG A 456 4.64 7.56 -27.62
C ARG A 456 5.13 7.42 -29.07
N GLN A 457 5.15 6.18 -29.58
CA GLN A 457 5.70 5.75 -30.87
C GLN A 457 4.96 6.26 -32.15
N GLU A 458 4.11 7.28 -32.00
CA GLU A 458 3.41 7.96 -33.10
C GLU A 458 3.41 9.49 -32.93
N TRP A 459 4.34 10.00 -32.13
CA TRP A 459 4.45 11.42 -31.86
C TRP A 459 4.85 12.18 -33.13
N ASP A 460 4.09 13.23 -33.44
CA ASP A 460 4.30 14.09 -34.60
C ASP A 460 4.76 15.46 -34.13
N TYR A 461 6.01 15.83 -34.47
CA TYR A 461 6.60 17.10 -34.07
C TYR A 461 5.87 18.31 -34.68
N GLN A 462 5.03 18.09 -35.69
CA GLN A 462 4.23 19.12 -36.33
C GLN A 462 2.92 19.42 -35.60
N ASN A 463 2.50 18.56 -34.68
CA ASN A 463 1.26 18.76 -33.93
C ASN A 463 1.35 20.02 -33.06
N THR A 464 0.30 20.83 -33.08
CA THR A 464 0.20 22.12 -32.37
C THR A 464 -0.35 22.01 -30.95
N THR A 465 -0.76 20.82 -30.51
CA THR A 465 -1.08 20.60 -29.10
C THR A 465 0.21 20.62 -28.29
N ASN A 466 0.29 21.47 -27.26
CA ASN A 466 1.37 21.52 -26.26
C ASN A 466 1.46 20.21 -25.47
N ASN A 467 1.94 19.15 -26.11
CA ASN A 467 2.03 17.81 -25.56
C ASN A 467 3.51 17.48 -25.32
N TYR A 468 3.93 17.57 -24.05
CA TYR A 468 5.30 17.31 -23.61
C TYR A 468 5.66 15.81 -23.59
N TYR A 469 4.70 14.93 -23.87
CA TYR A 469 4.89 13.49 -23.89
C TYR A 469 5.45 13.07 -25.26
N THR A 470 6.78 13.04 -25.37
CA THR A 470 7.48 12.65 -26.60
C THR A 470 8.21 11.32 -26.39
N PRO A 471 8.58 10.63 -27.49
CA PRO A 471 9.31 9.37 -27.42
C PRO A 471 10.82 9.56 -27.15
N LEU A 472 11.29 10.79 -26.86
CA LEU A 472 12.71 11.15 -26.77
C LEU A 472 13.58 10.14 -26.01
N PHE A 473 13.12 9.60 -24.87
CA PHE A 473 13.90 8.62 -24.10
C PHE A 473 13.66 7.17 -24.53
N VAL A 474 12.50 6.88 -25.11
CA VAL A 474 12.16 5.56 -25.66
C VAL A 474 13.01 5.29 -26.89
N ASP A 475 13.11 6.27 -27.79
CA ASP A 475 13.90 6.23 -29.01
C ASP A 475 15.42 6.15 -28.71
N LEU A 476 15.88 6.51 -27.51
CA LEU A 476 17.27 6.26 -27.13
C LEU A 476 17.59 4.77 -26.88
N VAL A 477 16.58 3.92 -26.75
CA VAL A 477 16.69 2.54 -26.26
C VAL A 477 16.12 1.52 -27.23
N ASP A 478 14.98 1.84 -27.84
CA ASP A 478 14.25 0.88 -28.64
C ASP A 478 14.94 0.61 -30.00
N ASP A 479 14.26 -0.08 -30.89
CA ASP A 479 14.74 -0.40 -32.23
C ASP A 479 13.69 -0.08 -33.30
N TYR A 480 12.79 0.87 -33.01
CA TYR A 480 11.67 1.19 -33.88
C TYR A 480 11.75 2.61 -34.43
N ASN A 481 12.19 2.72 -35.68
CA ASN A 481 12.26 3.98 -36.40
C ASN A 481 10.88 4.42 -36.91
N GLN A 482 10.21 5.30 -36.16
CA GLN A 482 8.87 5.83 -36.46
C GLN A 482 8.80 6.64 -37.77
N GLY A 483 9.93 7.26 -38.16
CA GLY A 483 10.04 8.08 -39.36
C GLY A 483 10.04 7.27 -40.65
N VAL A 484 10.26 5.95 -40.60
CA VAL A 484 10.18 5.05 -41.75
C VAL A 484 8.72 4.94 -42.22
N GLY A 485 8.38 5.73 -43.23
CA GLY A 485 7.03 5.80 -43.81
C GLY A 485 6.22 7.05 -43.42
N TYR A 486 6.68 7.82 -42.43
CA TYR A 486 6.03 9.04 -41.96
C TYR A 486 7.06 10.13 -41.64
N PRO A 487 7.40 11.02 -42.61
CA PRO A 487 8.46 12.02 -42.43
C PRO A 487 8.23 13.04 -41.29
N SER A 488 7.01 13.14 -40.77
CA SER A 488 6.66 14.00 -39.63
C SER A 488 6.89 13.34 -38.25
N ARG A 489 7.37 12.09 -38.21
CA ARG A 489 7.69 11.35 -36.98
C ARG A 489 9.20 11.22 -36.81
N CYS A 490 9.64 10.97 -35.58
CA CYS A 490 11.05 10.89 -35.22
C CYS A 490 11.79 9.85 -36.09
N TYR A 491 12.86 10.28 -36.75
CA TYR A 491 13.76 9.36 -37.44
C TYR A 491 14.80 8.86 -36.46
N ASP A 492 14.43 7.78 -35.78
CA ASP A 492 15.27 7.18 -34.76
C ASP A 492 16.20 6.10 -35.34
N GLN A 493 17.47 6.46 -35.50
CA GLN A 493 18.57 5.54 -35.82
C GLN A 493 19.64 5.55 -34.74
N ILE A 494 19.30 5.95 -33.52
CA ILE A 494 20.22 5.95 -32.39
C ILE A 494 19.80 4.87 -31.41
N LYS A 495 20.77 4.31 -30.68
CA LYS A 495 20.50 3.32 -29.64
C LYS A 495 21.61 3.34 -28.63
N MET A 496 21.25 3.29 -27.35
CA MET A 496 22.19 3.32 -26.24
C MET A 496 21.82 2.27 -25.20
N PRO A 497 22.80 1.80 -24.39
CA PRO A 497 22.49 0.96 -23.25
C PRO A 497 21.58 1.66 -22.23
N GLN A 498 20.61 0.92 -21.68
CA GLN A 498 19.61 1.42 -20.73
C GLN A 498 20.20 2.24 -19.58
N PHE A 499 21.29 1.73 -18.98
CA PHE A 499 21.91 2.38 -17.83
C PHE A 499 22.41 3.78 -18.17
N VAL A 500 22.82 4.04 -19.42
CA VAL A 500 23.22 5.37 -19.88
C VAL A 500 22.01 6.28 -20.00
N VAL A 501 20.92 5.76 -20.59
CA VAL A 501 19.69 6.53 -20.79
C VAL A 501 19.07 6.95 -19.47
N ASN A 502 19.09 6.07 -18.46
CA ASN A 502 18.63 6.38 -17.11
C ASN A 502 19.36 7.58 -16.48
N LEU A 503 20.66 7.75 -16.74
CA LEU A 503 21.43 8.89 -16.20
C LEU A 503 21.00 10.22 -16.80
N PHE A 504 20.46 10.23 -18.02
CA PHE A 504 19.91 11.45 -18.61
C PHE A 504 18.69 11.97 -17.83
N GLY A 505 18.07 11.11 -17.03
CA GLY A 505 16.99 11.47 -16.11
C GLY A 505 17.35 12.54 -15.09
N ALA A 506 18.63 12.90 -14.90
CA ALA A 506 19.07 13.95 -13.98
C ALA A 506 19.21 15.36 -14.63
N TYR A 507 19.20 15.47 -15.97
CA TYR A 507 19.38 16.77 -16.63
C TYR A 507 18.15 17.67 -16.53
N ARG A 508 18.38 18.98 -16.43
CA ARG A 508 17.33 19.98 -16.15
C ARG A 508 16.92 20.78 -17.38
N THR A 509 17.87 21.05 -18.27
CA THR A 509 17.66 21.88 -19.46
C THR A 509 17.94 21.09 -20.73
N TRP A 510 17.33 21.52 -21.84
CA TRP A 510 17.59 20.95 -23.15
C TRP A 510 19.07 21.01 -23.53
N ASN A 511 19.74 22.13 -23.27
CA ASN A 511 21.16 22.31 -23.61
C ASN A 511 22.07 21.36 -22.85
N ASP A 512 21.79 21.13 -21.55
CA ASP A 512 22.58 20.18 -20.75
C ASP A 512 22.36 18.74 -21.22
N PHE A 513 21.10 18.38 -21.49
CA PHE A 513 20.72 17.07 -22.03
C PHE A 513 21.41 16.82 -23.38
N GLU A 514 21.28 17.75 -24.32
CA GLU A 514 21.87 17.64 -25.64
C GLU A 514 23.39 17.58 -25.57
N SER A 515 24.02 18.45 -24.77
CA SER A 515 25.47 18.45 -24.59
C SER A 515 25.97 17.13 -23.99
N ALA A 516 25.18 16.52 -23.10
CA ALA A 516 25.50 15.23 -22.53
C ALA A 516 25.32 14.09 -23.55
N LEU A 517 24.24 14.12 -24.34
CA LEU A 517 23.99 13.12 -25.38
C LEU A 517 25.09 13.12 -26.44
N ARG A 518 25.52 14.30 -26.90
CA ARG A 518 26.60 14.46 -27.89
C ARG A 518 27.96 13.91 -27.44
N LYS A 519 28.20 13.71 -26.14
CA LYS A 519 29.44 13.07 -25.65
C LYS A 519 29.56 11.61 -26.07
N TYR A 520 28.46 11.01 -26.50
CA TYR A 520 28.40 9.62 -26.95
C TYR A 520 28.51 9.46 -28.47
N THR A 521 28.63 10.55 -29.22
CA THR A 521 28.93 10.51 -30.65
C THR A 521 30.24 9.78 -30.90
N GLY A 522 30.25 8.87 -31.87
CA GLY A 522 31.36 7.98 -32.19
C GLY A 522 31.46 6.72 -31.33
N SER A 523 30.73 6.65 -30.21
CA SER A 523 30.62 5.44 -29.39
C SER A 523 29.37 4.63 -29.69
N TYR A 524 28.21 5.29 -29.75
CA TYR A 524 26.91 4.63 -29.97
C TYR A 524 26.21 5.05 -31.27
N PHE A 525 26.49 6.26 -31.77
CA PHE A 525 25.90 6.80 -33.00
C PHE A 525 26.85 7.80 -33.66
N THR A 526 26.60 8.12 -34.93
CA THR A 526 27.36 9.11 -35.70
C THR A 526 26.81 10.52 -35.51
N GLU A 527 27.60 11.52 -35.92
CA GLU A 527 27.18 12.93 -35.91
C GLU A 527 25.93 13.17 -36.79
N ASN A 528 25.79 12.44 -37.89
CA ASN A 528 24.59 12.55 -38.73
C ASN A 528 23.34 12.02 -38.00
N GLN A 529 23.43 10.84 -37.39
CA GLN A 529 22.31 10.21 -36.69
C GLN A 529 21.81 11.05 -35.52
N ILE A 530 22.70 11.62 -34.70
CA ILE A 530 22.27 12.48 -33.58
C ILE A 530 21.66 13.81 -34.07
N ASN A 531 22.14 14.36 -35.19
CA ASN A 531 21.57 15.59 -35.74
C ASN A 531 20.18 15.34 -36.35
N GLU A 532 19.98 14.19 -37.00
CA GLU A 532 18.66 13.76 -37.48
C GLU A 532 17.70 13.48 -36.32
N PHE A 533 18.16 12.78 -35.28
CA PHE A 533 17.36 12.51 -34.08
C PHE A 533 16.90 13.82 -33.41
N LEU A 534 17.83 14.69 -33.04
CA LEU A 534 17.51 15.93 -32.30
C LEU A 534 16.73 16.96 -33.14
N PHE A 535 16.68 16.81 -34.46
CA PHE A 535 15.96 17.72 -35.34
C PHE A 535 14.48 17.83 -34.95
N TYR A 536 13.84 16.71 -34.60
CA TYR A 536 12.41 16.64 -34.37
C TYR A 536 12.00 17.39 -33.10
N GLU A 537 12.65 17.10 -31.97
CA GLU A 537 12.40 17.78 -30.70
C GLU A 537 12.82 19.24 -30.75
N ARG A 538 13.95 19.58 -31.39
CA ARG A 538 14.35 20.99 -31.58
C ARG A 538 13.34 21.75 -32.41
N SER A 539 12.84 21.16 -33.49
CA SER A 539 11.82 21.77 -34.34
C SER A 539 10.53 22.01 -33.58
N TRP A 540 10.13 21.07 -32.72
CA TRP A 540 8.97 21.23 -31.84
C TRP A 540 9.22 22.33 -30.80
N LEU A 541 10.38 22.36 -30.16
CA LEU A 541 10.75 23.37 -29.16
C LEU A 541 10.77 24.78 -29.75
N GLN A 542 11.39 24.97 -30.92
CA GLN A 542 11.44 26.25 -31.64
C GLN A 542 10.04 26.73 -32.03
N ARG A 543 9.22 25.83 -32.59
CA ARG A 543 7.86 26.15 -33.04
C ARG A 543 6.98 26.63 -31.89
N ASN A 544 7.13 26.04 -30.71
CA ASN A 544 6.36 26.38 -29.52
C ASN A 544 7.02 27.48 -28.65
N GLY A 545 8.14 28.06 -29.10
CA GLY A 545 8.78 29.22 -28.46
C GLY A 545 9.59 28.91 -27.20
N TYR A 546 10.05 27.67 -27.02
CA TYR A 546 10.90 27.29 -25.89
C TYR A 546 12.39 27.59 -26.10
N ILE A 547 12.86 27.63 -27.36
CA ILE A 547 14.24 27.98 -27.75
C ILE A 547 14.29 28.90 -28.96
#